data_AF-A0A8J4DNA4-F1
#
_entry.id   AF-A0A8J4DNA4-F1
#
_cell.length_a   1.000
_cell.length_b   1.000
_cell.length_c   1.000
_cell.angle_alpha   90.00
_cell.angle_beta   90.00
_cell.angle_gamma   90.00
#
_symmetry.space_group_name_H-M   'P 1'
#
loop_
_entity.id
_entity.type
_entity.pdbx_description
1 polymer ?
#
loop_
_entity_poly.entity_id
_entity_poly.type
_entity_poly.pdbx_seq_one_letter_code
_entity_poly.pdbx_strand_id
1 'polypeptide(L)'
;MHNFGFALEGAWQVLLAGLVLGAGLPALFALGIRATAFGGGGSGSTAAWGRPVGYLCFAIVVLAVLLGITFIVASGFGKTLDFSHIYPTVVDKH
;
A
#
# COMPACT_ATOMS: atom_id res chain seq x y z
N MET A 1 -28.63 -7.09 24.66
CA MET A 1 -27.16 -7.01 24.86
C MET A 1 -26.32 -7.52 23.66
N HIS A 2 -26.91 -7.80 22.48
CA HIS A 2 -26.15 -8.31 21.30
C HIS A 2 -25.37 -7.24 20.52
N ASN A 3 -25.73 -5.96 20.64
CA ASN A 3 -25.13 -4.87 19.87
C ASN A 3 -23.63 -4.66 20.17
N PHE A 4 -23.20 -4.98 21.40
CA PHE A 4 -21.79 -4.88 21.79
C PHE A 4 -20.91 -5.91 21.05
N GLY A 5 -21.42 -7.12 20.81
CA GLY A 5 -20.70 -8.14 20.05
C GLY A 5 -20.46 -7.71 18.60
N PHE A 6 -21.50 -7.24 17.92
CA PHE A 6 -21.39 -6.75 16.53
C PHE A 6 -20.50 -5.50 16.42
N ALA A 7 -20.56 -4.61 17.40
CA ALA A 7 -19.70 -3.44 17.43
C ALA A 7 -18.22 -3.83 17.57
N LEU A 8 -17.90 -4.81 18.41
CA LEU A 8 -16.53 -5.30 18.58
C LEU A 8 -16.02 -6.02 17.31
N GLU A 9 -16.88 -6.82 16.69
CA GLU A 9 -16.58 -7.52 15.44
C GLU A 9 -16.25 -6.54 14.31
N GLY A 10 -17.10 -5.52 14.11
CA GLY A 10 -16.86 -4.47 13.12
C GLY A 10 -15.64 -3.62 13.45
N ALA A 11 -15.46 -3.24 14.72
CA ALA A 11 -14.31 -2.45 15.15
C ALA A 11 -12.98 -3.17 14.91
N TRP A 12 -12.90 -4.48 15.17
CA TRP A 12 -11.70 -5.26 14.92
C TRP A 12 -11.38 -5.36 13.42
N GLN A 13 -12.39 -5.56 12.57
CA GLN A 13 -12.19 -5.58 11.12
C GLN A 13 -11.68 -4.24 10.59
N VAL A 14 -12.26 -3.13 11.03
CA VAL A 14 -11.83 -1.78 10.63
C VAL A 14 -10.42 -1.47 11.15
N LEU A 15 -10.10 -1.87 12.39
CA LEU A 15 -8.76 -1.73 12.96
C LEU A 15 -7.72 -2.47 12.11
N LEU A 16 -7.99 -3.73 11.76
CA LEU A 16 -7.10 -4.52 10.92
C LEU A 16 -6.94 -3.90 9.52
N ALA A 17 -8.04 -3.50 8.89
CA ALA A 17 -8.00 -2.85 7.58
C ALA A 17 -7.21 -1.53 7.63
N GLY A 18 -7.44 -0.70 8.67
CA GLY A 18 -6.72 0.56 8.87
C GLY A 18 -5.24 0.37 9.20
N LEU A 19 -4.87 -0.68 9.94
CA LEU A 19 -3.49 -0.98 10.25
C LEU A 19 -2.73 -1.49 9.02
N VAL A 20 -3.34 -2.37 8.23
CA VAL A 20 -2.72 -2.90 7.00
C VAL A 20 -2.64 -1.84 5.90
N LEU A 21 -3.76 -1.19 5.57
CA LEU A 21 -3.83 -0.25 4.46
C LEU A 21 -3.31 1.14 4.83
N GLY A 22 -3.58 1.59 6.06
CA GLY A 22 -3.18 2.90 6.55
C GLY A 22 -1.75 2.92 7.08
N ALA A 23 -1.40 2.04 8.04
CA ALA A 23 -0.08 2.04 8.68
C ALA A 23 0.97 1.16 7.97
N GLY A 24 0.55 0.18 7.16
CA GLY A 24 1.46 -0.66 6.38
C GLY A 24 2.23 0.11 5.31
N LEU A 25 1.59 1.06 4.63
CA LEU A 25 2.26 1.88 3.60
C LEU A 25 3.35 2.81 4.17
N PRO A 26 3.10 3.58 5.25
CA PRO A 26 4.12 4.33 5.97
C PRO A 26 5.28 3.45 6.49
N ALA A 27 4.99 2.23 6.93
CA ALA A 27 6.02 1.29 7.37
C ALA A 27 6.93 0.85 6.21
N LEU A 28 6.38 0.55 5.03
CA LEU A 28 7.14 0.25 3.82
C LEU A 28 8.00 1.44 3.38
N PHE A 29 7.46 2.65 3.45
CA PHE A 29 8.20 3.88 3.17
C PHE A 29 9.38 4.07 4.12
N ALA A 30 9.17 3.88 5.42
CA ALA A 30 10.23 3.95 6.42
C ALA A 30 11.33 2.89 6.19
N LEU A 31 10.94 1.68 5.75
CA LEU A 31 11.88 0.63 5.36
C LEU A 31 12.71 1.02 4.13
N GLY A 32 12.11 1.69 3.14
CA GLY A 32 12.79 2.23 1.97
C GLY A 32 13.81 3.33 2.32
N ILE A 33 13.46 4.24 3.22
CA ILE A 33 14.38 5.25 3.76
C ILE A 33 15.56 4.57 4.47
N ARG A 34 15.27 3.56 5.31
CA ARG A 34 16.31 2.79 6.01
C ARG A 34 17.25 2.07 5.04
N ALA A 35 16.72 1.45 3.98
CA ALA A 35 17.52 0.79 2.94
C ALA A 35 18.42 1.78 2.17
N THR A 36 17.90 2.98 1.88
CA THR A 36 18.65 4.06 1.22
C THR A 36 19.79 4.58 2.11
N ALA A 37 19.55 4.69 3.42
CA ALA A 37 20.56 5.13 4.39
C ALA A 37 21.75 4.16 4.50
N PHE A 38 21.49 2.85 4.46
CA PHE A 38 22.57 1.83 4.40
C PHE A 38 23.37 1.88 3.09
N GLY A 39 22.78 2.39 2.00
CA GLY A 39 23.48 2.58 0.72
C GLY A 39 24.38 3.81 0.64
N GLY A 40 24.26 4.77 1.57
CA GLY A 40 24.96 6.07 1.50
C GLY A 40 26.29 6.16 2.25
N GLY A 41 26.59 5.23 3.17
CA GLY A 41 27.67 5.39 4.16
C GLY A 41 28.84 4.41 4.11
N GLY A 42 28.83 3.38 3.24
CA GLY A 42 29.85 2.33 3.24
C GLY A 42 30.66 2.25 1.95
N SER A 43 31.99 2.27 2.03
CA SER A 43 32.86 1.91 0.89
C SER A 43 32.89 0.38 0.75
N GLY A 44 31.90 -0.21 0.08
CA GLY A 44 31.80 -1.65 -0.16
C GLY A 44 30.64 -2.02 -1.10
N SER A 45 30.64 -3.24 -1.64
CA SER A 45 29.64 -3.74 -2.61
C SER A 45 28.18 -3.55 -2.15
N THR A 46 27.92 -3.57 -0.84
CA THR A 46 26.61 -3.29 -0.22
C THR A 46 26.08 -1.87 -0.47
N ALA A 47 26.95 -0.89 -0.72
CA ALA A 47 26.54 0.48 -1.01
C ALA A 47 26.04 0.68 -2.45
N ALA A 48 26.48 -0.16 -3.39
CA ALA A 48 26.01 -0.10 -4.78
C ALA A 48 24.53 -0.51 -4.92
N TRP A 49 24.06 -1.42 -4.05
CA TRP A 49 22.71 -1.99 -4.12
C TRP A 49 21.70 -1.33 -3.17
N GLY A 50 22.15 -0.54 -2.19
CA GLY A 50 21.23 0.12 -1.23
C GLY A 50 20.35 1.21 -1.88
N ARG A 51 20.86 1.94 -2.87
CA ARG A 51 20.11 3.01 -3.56
C ARG A 51 19.01 2.46 -4.48
N PRO A 52 19.25 1.47 -5.36
CA PRO A 52 18.20 0.86 -6.18
C PRO A 52 17.08 0.23 -5.36
N VAL A 53 17.41 -0.46 -4.26
CA VAL A 53 16.42 -1.11 -3.38
C VAL A 53 15.53 -0.07 -2.69
N GLY A 54 16.11 1.05 -2.25
CA GLY A 54 15.35 2.18 -1.71
C GLY A 54 14.34 2.76 -2.70
N TYR A 55 14.78 3.01 -3.94
CA TYR A 55 13.90 3.48 -5.01
C TYR A 55 12.80 2.47 -5.36
N LEU A 56 13.09 1.17 -5.37
CA LEU A 56 12.08 0.14 -5.62
C LEU A 56 11.00 0.14 -4.53
N CYS A 57 11.39 0.28 -3.26
CA CYS A 57 10.45 0.37 -2.14
C CYS A 57 9.55 1.62 -2.28
N PHE A 58 10.13 2.75 -2.66
CA PHE A 58 9.38 3.97 -2.96
C PHE A 58 8.41 3.79 -4.13
N ALA A 59 8.85 3.16 -5.21
CA ALA A 59 8.00 2.89 -6.37
C ALA A 59 6.81 2.01 -6.01
N ILE A 60 7.00 0.97 -5.18
CA ILE A 60 5.92 0.13 -4.66
C ILE A 60 4.91 0.95 -3.85
N VAL A 61 5.40 1.84 -2.96
CA VAL A 61 4.52 2.73 -2.19
C VAL A 61 3.69 3.63 -3.10
N VAL A 62 4.31 4.27 -4.10
CA VAL A 62 3.61 5.12 -5.06
C VAL A 62 2.55 4.33 -5.83
N LEU A 63 2.90 3.14 -6.34
CA LEU A 63 1.95 2.27 -7.05
C LEU A 63 0.76 1.88 -6.16
N ALA A 64 1.00 1.53 -4.90
CA ALA A 64 -0.06 1.20 -3.95
C ALA A 64 -0.97 2.39 -3.65
N VAL A 65 -0.41 3.61 -3.49
CA VAL A 65 -1.21 4.85 -3.34
C VAL A 65 -2.08 5.09 -4.58
N LEU A 66 -1.50 5.00 -5.77
CA LEU A 66 -2.23 5.21 -7.03
C LEU A 66 -3.36 4.18 -7.20
N LEU A 67 -3.11 2.91 -6.92
CA LEU A 67 -4.12 1.85 -6.96
C LEU A 67 -5.24 2.11 -5.94
N GLY A 68 -4.89 2.47 -4.71
CA GLY A 68 -5.87 2.79 -3.66
C GLY A 68 -6.76 3.98 -4.03
N ILE A 69 -6.17 5.06 -4.53
CA ILE A 69 -6.91 6.24 -4.99
C ILE A 69 -7.81 5.86 -6.17
N THR A 70 -7.30 5.13 -7.16
CA THR A 70 -8.09 4.70 -8.33
C THR A 70 -9.27 3.83 -7.90
N PHE A 71 -9.08 2.95 -6.91
CA PHE A 71 -10.16 2.10 -6.37
C PHE A 71 -11.25 2.94 -5.69
N ILE A 72 -10.86 3.88 -4.81
CA ILE A 72 -11.81 4.75 -4.12
C ILE A 72 -12.59 5.61 -5.11
N VAL A 73 -11.90 6.18 -6.09
CA VAL A 73 -12.51 7.02 -7.14
C VAL A 73 -13.44 6.20 -8.02
N ALA A 74 -12.99 5.05 -8.55
CA ALA A 74 -13.80 4.18 -9.39
C ALA A 74 -15.07 3.71 -8.65
N SER A 75 -14.91 3.26 -7.40
CA SER A 75 -16.05 2.84 -6.57
C SER A 75 -17.01 4.00 -6.28
N GLY A 76 -16.51 5.24 -6.13
CA GLY A 76 -17.36 6.42 -5.96
C GLY A 76 -18.16 6.78 -7.22
N PHE A 77 -17.65 6.46 -8.41
CA PHE A 77 -18.33 6.63 -9.69
C PHE A 77 -19.18 5.41 -10.12
N GLY A 78 -19.30 4.38 -9.28
CA GLY A 78 -20.05 3.16 -9.58
C GLY A 78 -19.36 2.18 -10.55
N LYS A 79 -18.06 2.35 -10.82
CA LYS A 79 -17.25 1.48 -11.68
C LYS A 79 -16.33 0.57 -10.85
N THR A 80 -15.99 -0.61 -11.36
CA THR A 80 -15.10 -1.55 -10.69
C THR A 80 -13.73 -1.59 -11.36
N LEU A 81 -12.68 -1.76 -10.55
CA LEU A 81 -11.35 -2.08 -11.07
C LEU A 81 -11.30 -3.55 -11.43
N ASP A 82 -11.20 -3.83 -12.73
CA ASP A 82 -10.95 -5.16 -13.25
C ASP A 82 -9.43 -5.34 -13.43
N PHE A 83 -8.92 -6.40 -12.82
CA PHE A 83 -7.52 -6.79 -12.84
C PHE A 83 -7.25 -7.91 -13.87
N SER A 84 -8.16 -8.17 -14.82
CA SER A 84 -7.98 -9.23 -15.83
C SER A 84 -6.83 -8.95 -16.82
N HIS A 85 -6.24 -7.74 -16.79
CA HIS A 85 -5.00 -7.43 -17.49
C HIS A 85 -3.93 -6.94 -16.50
N ILE A 86 -2.65 -7.07 -16.89
CA ILE A 86 -1.45 -6.62 -16.15
C ILE A 86 -1.54 -5.17 -15.63
N TYR A 87 -2.44 -4.37 -16.19
CA TYR A 87 -2.76 -3.03 -15.71
C TYR A 87 -4.24 -2.95 -15.29
N PRO A 88 -4.54 -2.28 -14.15
CA PRO A 88 -5.90 -2.09 -13.68
C PRO A 88 -6.70 -1.27 -14.68
N THR A 89 -7.82 -1.81 -15.18
CA THR A 89 -8.73 -1.09 -16.08
C THR A 89 -10.08 -0.88 -15.40
N VAL A 90 -10.68 0.29 -15.61
CA VAL A 90 -11.95 0.66 -14.99
C VAL A 90 -13.08 0.17 -15.91
N VAL A 91 -13.90 -0.75 -15.43
CA VAL A 91 -15.02 -1.33 -16.18
C VAL A 91 -16.34 -1.03 -15.44
N ASP A 92 -17.41 -0.80 -16.20
CA ASP A 92 -18.73 -0.54 -15.63
C ASP A 92 -19.23 -1.77 -14.86
N LYS A 93 -19.77 -1.52 -13.66
CA LYS A 93 -20.28 -2.55 -12.76
C LYS A 93 -21.63 -3.01 -13.31
N HIS A 94 -21.67 -4.22 -13.88
CA HIS A 94 -22.92 -4.90 -14.23
C HIS A 94 -23.73 -5.26 -12.98
#